data_AF-A0A933E5C7-F1
#
_entry.id   AF-A0A933E5C7-F1
#
_cell.length_a   1.000
_cell.length_b   1.000
_cell.length_c   1.000
_cell.angle_alpha   90.00
_cell.angle_beta   90.00
_cell.angle_gamma   90.00
#
_symmetry.space_group_name_H-M   'P 1'
#
loop_
_entity.id
_entity.type
_entity.pdbx_description
1 polymer ?
#
loop_
_entity_poly.entity_id
_entity_poly.type
_entity_poly.pdbx_seq_one_letter_code
_entity_poly.pdbx_strand_id
1 'polypeptide(L)'
;MGIMRFSKLLFILFGLVLCFSCNSTSNVAATIDGKPVYMEEVDRAFGGKVAEQIYSLRRRALDTIIEQKLLEEAAAEKNVTVDQLLKQEIGAAVPEPSEAEIKAIYDANKERFGGTFEEARVQIVSVLKRNREGAQQQQFLAGLQQKHTVEIKLEKPPVERVKVAVGPEDPCLGPEGAAVT
;
A
#
# COMPACT_ATOMS: atom_id res chain seq x y z
N MET A 1 61.91 19.68 43.41
CA MET A 1 62.31 21.10 43.58
C MET A 1 62.94 21.56 42.27
N GLY A 2 62.23 22.33 41.44
CA GLY A 2 62.69 22.73 40.10
C GLY A 2 61.72 23.74 39.49
N ILE A 3 62.18 24.99 39.38
CA ILE A 3 61.44 26.25 39.29
C ILE A 3 60.83 26.55 37.90
N MET A 4 59.68 27.23 37.92
CA MET A 4 58.96 27.89 36.82
C MET A 4 59.84 28.79 35.93
N ARG A 5 59.48 28.93 34.63
CA ARG A 5 59.63 30.22 33.92
C ARG A 5 58.47 30.50 32.94
N PHE A 6 57.72 31.53 33.29
CA PHE A 6 56.73 32.27 32.52
C PHE A 6 57.46 33.33 31.66
N SER A 7 57.12 33.47 30.37
CA SER A 7 57.46 34.63 29.53
C SER A 7 56.41 34.71 28.41
N LYS A 8 55.39 35.60 28.48
CA LYS A 8 55.37 36.98 27.92
C LYS A 8 55.71 36.99 26.41
N LEU A 9 54.97 37.57 25.46
CA LEU A 9 53.86 38.54 25.43
C LEU A 9 53.50 38.78 23.93
N LEU A 10 52.21 38.80 23.56
CA LEU A 10 51.52 39.81 22.69
C LEU A 10 51.82 39.96 21.17
N PHE A 11 50.75 40.38 20.45
CA PHE A 11 50.61 40.90 19.05
C PHE A 11 50.35 39.82 17.96
N ILE A 12 49.17 39.71 17.29
CA ILE A 12 48.55 40.69 16.36
C ILE A 12 47.15 40.22 15.89
N LEU A 13 46.25 41.21 15.73
CA LEU A 13 45.01 41.29 14.93
C LEU A 13 43.86 40.28 15.12
N PHE A 14 42.84 40.78 15.81
CA PHE A 14 41.43 40.40 15.71
C PHE A 14 40.88 40.73 14.30
N GLY A 15 41.06 39.81 13.36
CA GLY A 15 40.48 39.86 12.01
C GLY A 15 39.13 39.16 11.96
N LEU A 16 38.10 39.84 12.48
CA LEU A 16 36.70 39.49 12.34
C LEU A 16 36.24 39.68 10.88
N VAL A 17 36.45 38.69 10.01
CA VAL A 17 35.60 38.47 8.81
C VAL A 17 35.52 36.97 8.52
N LEU A 18 34.71 36.25 9.29
CA LEU A 18 34.06 35.04 8.81
C LEU A 18 32.67 35.44 8.32
N CYS A 19 32.59 36.01 7.11
CA CYS A 19 31.37 35.87 6.31
C CYS A 19 31.29 34.41 5.89
N PHE A 20 30.81 33.55 6.79
CA PHE A 20 30.07 32.38 6.37
C PHE A 20 28.81 32.93 5.72
N SER A 21 28.87 33.16 4.41
CA SER A 21 27.68 33.26 3.60
C SER A 21 26.90 31.98 3.87
N CYS A 22 25.86 32.09 4.69
CA CYS A 22 24.83 31.10 4.84
C CYS A 22 24.20 31.00 3.45
N ASN A 23 24.72 30.08 2.63
CA ASN A 23 24.14 29.76 1.35
C ASN A 23 22.92 28.90 1.67
N SER A 24 21.87 29.57 2.15
CA SER A 24 20.53 29.02 2.22
C SER A 24 20.12 28.78 0.77
N THR A 25 20.46 27.61 0.23
CA THR A 25 19.78 27.07 -0.93
C THR A 25 18.31 26.99 -0.53
N SER A 26 17.57 28.06 -0.83
CA SER A 26 16.13 28.12 -0.73
C SER A 26 15.62 27.01 -1.64
N ASN A 27 15.32 25.86 -1.05
CA ASN A 27 14.91 24.67 -1.78
C ASN A 27 13.44 24.84 -2.15
N VAL A 28 13.19 25.79 -3.05
CA VAL A 28 11.87 26.16 -3.54
C VAL A 28 11.47 25.09 -4.55
N ALA A 29 10.42 24.34 -4.23
CA ALA A 29 9.85 23.31 -5.06
C ALA A 29 8.98 23.91 -6.19
N ALA A 30 8.29 25.03 -5.91
CA ALA A 30 7.46 25.74 -6.87
C ALA A 30 7.21 27.20 -6.41
N THR A 31 6.70 28.06 -7.29
CA THR A 31 6.27 29.43 -6.94
C THR A 31 4.86 29.69 -7.48
N ILE A 32 3.97 30.25 -6.65
CA ILE A 32 2.59 30.61 -7.00
C ILE A 32 2.41 32.11 -6.75
N ASP A 33 2.19 32.91 -7.82
CA ASP A 33 2.05 34.38 -7.75
C ASP A 33 3.17 35.09 -6.97
N GLY A 34 4.41 34.63 -7.14
CA GLY A 34 5.58 35.15 -6.44
C GLY A 34 5.76 34.63 -5.01
N LYS A 35 4.87 33.77 -4.49
CA LYS A 35 5.03 33.09 -3.20
C LYS A 35 5.72 31.73 -3.40
N PRO A 36 6.88 31.49 -2.79
CA PRO A 36 7.56 30.19 -2.91
C PRO A 36 6.82 29.12 -2.10
N VAL A 37 6.77 27.91 -2.65
CA VAL A 37 6.43 26.65 -1.99
C VAL A 37 7.73 25.89 -1.78
N TYR A 38 8.05 25.54 -0.55
CA TYR A 38 9.32 24.93 -0.22
C TYR A 38 9.26 23.40 -0.22
N MET A 39 10.40 22.75 -0.47
CA MET A 39 10.52 21.28 -0.43
C MET A 39 10.07 20.70 0.90
N GLU A 40 10.26 21.41 2.02
CA GLU A 40 9.82 20.99 3.35
C GLU A 40 8.29 20.91 3.45
N GLU A 41 7.55 21.74 2.71
CA GLU A 41 6.08 21.68 2.64
C GLU A 41 5.63 20.46 1.82
N VAL A 42 6.35 20.18 0.73
CA VAL A 42 6.12 19.00 -0.12
C VAL A 42 6.41 17.72 0.66
N ASP A 43 7.56 17.62 1.32
CA ASP A 43 7.99 16.46 2.09
C ASP A 43 7.07 16.18 3.27
N ARG A 44 6.56 17.23 3.94
CA ARG A 44 5.56 17.09 5.01
C ARG A 44 4.23 16.55 4.49
N ALA A 45 3.78 17.01 3.33
CA ALA A 45 2.57 16.49 2.69
C ALA A 45 2.76 15.05 2.15
N PHE A 46 3.98 14.69 1.79
CA PHE A 46 4.35 13.41 1.18
C PHE A 46 4.59 12.31 2.22
N GLY A 47 5.36 12.57 3.29
CA GLY A 47 5.91 11.57 4.20
C GLY A 47 4.88 10.63 4.85
N GLY A 48 3.78 11.17 5.38
CA GLY A 48 2.74 10.36 6.02
C GLY A 48 2.03 9.42 5.04
N LYS A 49 1.71 9.93 3.83
CA LYS A 49 1.03 9.14 2.79
C LYS A 49 1.92 8.06 2.19
N VAL A 50 3.24 8.32 2.10
CA VAL A 50 4.20 7.38 1.52
C VAL A 50 4.42 6.17 2.41
N ALA A 51 4.53 6.36 3.72
CA ALA A 51 4.69 5.26 4.65
C ALA A 51 3.51 4.29 4.57
N GLU A 52 2.28 4.82 4.50
CA GLU A 52 1.06 4.03 4.30
C GLU A 52 1.04 3.32 2.94
N GLN A 53 1.43 4.01 1.87
CA GLN A 53 1.51 3.42 0.53
C GLN A 53 2.51 2.27 0.48
N ILE A 54 3.72 2.47 0.99
CA ILE A 54 4.77 1.43 1.08
C ILE A 54 4.26 0.24 1.88
N TYR A 55 3.65 0.48 3.04
CA TYR A 55 3.04 -0.60 3.83
C TYR A 55 1.99 -1.36 3.04
N SER A 56 1.07 -0.67 2.36
CA SER A 56 0.01 -1.32 1.58
C SER A 56 0.56 -2.17 0.43
N LEU A 57 1.66 -1.74 -0.20
CA LEU A 57 2.33 -2.46 -1.28
C LEU A 57 3.06 -3.70 -0.73
N ARG A 58 3.81 -3.53 0.38
CA ARG A 58 4.46 -4.65 1.08
C ARG A 58 3.44 -5.67 1.54
N ARG A 59 2.30 -5.22 2.07
CA ARG A 59 1.23 -6.10 2.53
C ARG A 59 0.67 -6.93 1.38
N ARG A 60 0.31 -6.28 0.26
CA ARG A 60 -0.16 -6.99 -0.94
C ARG A 60 0.85 -8.01 -1.45
N ALA A 61 2.14 -7.64 -1.52
CA ALA A 61 3.18 -8.57 -1.94
C ALA A 61 3.34 -9.75 -0.97
N LEU A 62 3.27 -9.51 0.35
CA LEU A 62 3.30 -10.55 1.36
C LEU A 62 2.12 -11.52 1.21
N ASP A 63 0.91 -10.99 1.02
CA ASP A 63 -0.29 -11.81 0.83
C ASP A 63 -0.14 -12.73 -0.40
N THR A 64 0.38 -12.21 -1.54
CA THR A 64 0.69 -13.03 -2.73
C THR A 64 1.74 -14.12 -2.45
N ILE A 65 2.80 -13.80 -1.70
CA ILE A 65 3.83 -14.79 -1.35
C ILE A 65 3.24 -15.88 -0.44
N ILE A 66 2.39 -15.52 0.52
CA ILE A 66 1.72 -16.48 1.39
C ILE A 66 0.85 -17.43 0.56
N GLU A 67 0.03 -16.90 -0.36
CA GLU A 67 -0.78 -17.72 -1.26
C GLU A 67 0.07 -18.70 -2.08
N GLN A 68 1.17 -18.24 -2.66
CA GLN A 68 2.10 -19.09 -3.38
C GLN A 68 2.69 -20.20 -2.48
N LYS A 69 3.11 -19.85 -1.26
CA LYS A 69 3.68 -20.81 -0.31
C LYS A 69 2.68 -21.87 0.13
N LEU A 70 1.42 -21.48 0.33
CA LEU A 70 0.35 -22.42 0.66
C LEU A 70 0.07 -23.39 -0.49
N LEU A 71 0.11 -22.91 -1.74
CA LEU A 71 -0.03 -23.77 -2.92
C LEU A 71 1.16 -24.72 -3.09
N GLU A 72 2.38 -24.24 -2.87
CA GLU A 72 3.60 -25.06 -2.90
C GLU A 72 3.53 -26.19 -1.86
N GLU A 73 3.12 -25.88 -0.64
CA GLU A 73 2.96 -26.86 0.44
C GLU A 73 1.88 -27.89 0.10
N ALA A 74 0.70 -27.45 -0.36
CA ALA A 74 -0.39 -28.34 -0.75
C ALA A 74 0.00 -29.25 -1.93
N ALA A 75 0.80 -28.74 -2.88
CA ALA A 75 1.30 -29.52 -3.99
C ALA A 75 2.33 -30.56 -3.53
N ALA A 76 3.21 -30.18 -2.59
CA ALA A 76 4.18 -31.07 -1.97
C ALA A 76 3.50 -32.20 -1.17
N GLU A 77 2.45 -31.89 -0.37
CA GLU A 77 1.64 -32.89 0.34
C GLU A 77 1.10 -33.97 -0.63
N LYS A 78 0.76 -33.58 -1.86
CA LYS A 78 0.21 -34.47 -2.90
C LYS A 78 1.25 -35.02 -3.88
N ASN A 79 2.52 -34.67 -3.74
CA ASN A 79 3.61 -35.06 -4.64
C ASN A 79 3.34 -34.70 -6.12
N VAL A 80 2.74 -33.52 -6.35
CA VAL A 80 2.46 -32.98 -7.69
C VAL A 80 3.05 -31.58 -7.84
N THR A 81 3.09 -31.05 -9.05
CA THR A 81 3.42 -29.63 -9.25
C THR A 81 2.21 -28.74 -8.91
N VAL A 82 2.44 -27.45 -8.62
CA VAL A 82 1.36 -26.49 -8.37
C VAL A 82 0.38 -26.43 -9.54
N ASP A 83 0.88 -26.44 -10.79
CA ASP A 83 0.00 -26.45 -11.98
C ASP A 83 -0.87 -27.70 -12.07
N GLN A 84 -0.33 -28.86 -11.68
CA GLN A 84 -1.08 -30.12 -11.64
C GLN A 84 -2.13 -30.09 -10.53
N LEU A 85 -1.77 -29.59 -9.35
CA LEU A 85 -2.71 -29.40 -8.24
C LEU A 85 -3.87 -28.51 -8.66
N LEU A 86 -3.60 -27.34 -9.25
CA LEU A 86 -4.63 -26.41 -9.71
C LEU A 86 -5.52 -27.06 -10.78
N LYS A 87 -4.96 -27.81 -11.74
CA LYS A 87 -5.76 -28.54 -12.73
C LYS A 87 -6.65 -29.61 -12.11
N GLN A 88 -6.16 -30.32 -11.10
CA GLN A 88 -6.91 -31.38 -10.42
C GLN A 88 -8.03 -30.82 -9.55
N GLU A 89 -7.75 -29.80 -8.74
CA GLU A 89 -8.69 -29.25 -7.76
C GLU A 89 -9.66 -28.24 -8.38
N ILE A 90 -9.21 -27.41 -9.33
CA ILE A 90 -10.04 -26.37 -9.97
C ILE A 90 -10.62 -26.88 -11.29
N GLY A 91 -9.77 -27.45 -12.15
CA GLY A 91 -10.18 -27.89 -13.49
C GLY A 91 -11.22 -29.01 -13.48
N ALA A 92 -11.13 -29.94 -12.53
CA ALA A 92 -12.13 -31.01 -12.39
C ALA A 92 -13.46 -30.52 -11.78
N ALA A 93 -13.46 -29.35 -11.12
CA ALA A 93 -14.61 -28.83 -10.38
C ALA A 93 -15.49 -27.86 -11.18
N VAL A 94 -15.13 -27.50 -12.41
CA VAL A 94 -15.87 -26.51 -13.21
C VAL A 94 -16.83 -27.22 -14.20
N PRO A 95 -18.13 -27.31 -13.88
CA PRO A 95 -19.10 -27.91 -14.79
C PRO A 95 -19.30 -27.04 -16.03
N GLU A 96 -19.70 -27.68 -17.13
CA GLU A 96 -20.12 -26.96 -18.34
C GLU A 96 -21.37 -26.12 -18.06
N PRO A 97 -21.43 -24.85 -18.53
CA PRO A 97 -22.63 -24.03 -18.41
C PRO A 97 -23.82 -24.65 -19.15
N SER A 98 -25.01 -24.60 -18.53
CA SER A 98 -26.23 -25.09 -19.18
C SER A 98 -26.70 -24.13 -20.28
N GLU A 99 -27.43 -24.61 -21.28
CA GLU A 99 -27.95 -23.74 -22.34
C GLU A 99 -28.89 -22.66 -21.81
N ALA A 100 -29.71 -22.98 -20.81
CA ALA A 100 -30.60 -22.03 -20.15
C ALA A 100 -29.82 -20.88 -19.48
N GLU A 101 -28.70 -21.20 -18.85
CA GLU A 101 -27.82 -20.21 -18.21
C GLU A 101 -27.10 -19.34 -19.24
N ILE A 102 -26.57 -19.94 -20.31
CA ILE A 102 -25.92 -19.20 -21.40
C ILE A 102 -26.93 -18.21 -22.02
N LYS A 103 -28.16 -18.66 -22.25
CA LYS A 103 -29.24 -17.81 -22.78
C LYS A 103 -29.61 -16.69 -21.81
N ALA A 104 -29.71 -16.98 -20.51
CA ALA A 104 -30.00 -15.96 -19.51
C ALA A 104 -28.92 -14.87 -19.45
N ILE A 105 -27.64 -15.26 -19.55
CA ILE A 105 -26.52 -14.30 -19.58
C ILE A 105 -26.52 -13.47 -20.86
N TYR A 106 -26.79 -14.09 -22.02
CA TYR A 106 -26.96 -13.36 -23.28
C TYR A 106 -28.08 -12.33 -23.16
N ASP A 107 -29.26 -12.76 -22.71
CA ASP A 107 -30.45 -11.90 -22.59
C ASP A 107 -30.22 -10.72 -21.61
N ALA A 108 -29.50 -10.96 -20.51
CA ALA A 108 -29.17 -9.92 -19.53
C ALA A 108 -28.05 -8.96 -19.99
N ASN A 109 -27.22 -9.35 -20.98
CA ASN A 109 -26.03 -8.61 -21.38
C ASN A 109 -25.93 -8.42 -22.90
N LYS A 110 -27.07 -8.34 -23.61
CA LYS A 110 -27.12 -8.23 -25.07
C LYS A 110 -26.28 -7.09 -25.62
N GLU A 111 -26.28 -5.95 -24.94
CA GLU A 111 -25.48 -4.77 -25.32
C GLU A 111 -23.98 -5.03 -25.24
N ARG A 112 -23.53 -5.91 -24.32
CA ARG A 112 -22.12 -6.25 -24.11
C ARG A 112 -21.61 -7.29 -25.11
N PHE A 113 -22.42 -8.30 -25.43
CA PHE A 113 -22.01 -9.39 -26.32
C PHE A 113 -22.30 -9.10 -27.79
N GLY A 114 -23.34 -8.32 -28.09
CA GLY A 114 -23.74 -7.99 -29.46
C GLY A 114 -24.08 -9.22 -30.31
N GLY A 115 -24.41 -8.98 -31.59
CA GLY A 115 -24.60 -10.04 -32.58
C GLY A 115 -25.70 -11.04 -32.26
N THR A 116 -25.65 -12.20 -32.91
CA THR A 116 -26.61 -13.30 -32.71
C THR A 116 -26.25 -14.15 -31.49
N PHE A 117 -27.21 -14.89 -30.95
CA PHE A 117 -26.97 -15.80 -29.81
C PHE A 117 -25.88 -16.83 -30.11
N GLU A 118 -25.83 -17.39 -31.32
CA GLU A 118 -24.85 -18.40 -31.71
C GLU A 118 -23.41 -17.85 -31.69
N GLU A 119 -23.22 -16.61 -32.15
CA GLU A 119 -21.92 -15.94 -32.12
C GLU A 119 -21.50 -15.60 -30.68
N ALA A 120 -22.45 -15.15 -29.85
CA ALA A 120 -22.21 -14.83 -28.45
C ALA A 120 -22.01 -16.07 -27.57
N ARG A 121 -22.58 -17.22 -27.93
CA ARG A 121 -22.56 -18.48 -27.15
C ARG A 121 -21.14 -18.88 -26.77
N VAL A 122 -20.22 -18.91 -27.74
CA VAL A 122 -18.81 -19.29 -27.51
C VAL A 122 -18.14 -18.35 -26.51
N GLN A 123 -18.40 -17.04 -26.63
CA GLN A 123 -17.82 -16.04 -25.73
C GLN A 123 -18.41 -16.15 -24.32
N ILE A 124 -19.73 -16.34 -24.21
CA ILE A 124 -20.43 -16.48 -22.93
C ILE A 124 -19.96 -17.73 -22.19
N VAL A 125 -19.85 -18.87 -22.88
CA VAL A 125 -19.31 -20.10 -22.30
C VAL A 125 -17.90 -19.87 -21.77
N SER A 126 -17.02 -19.24 -22.57
CA SER A 126 -15.66 -18.93 -22.12
C SER A 126 -15.62 -18.03 -20.89
N VAL A 127 -16.46 -16.99 -20.84
CA VAL A 127 -16.57 -16.09 -19.67
C VAL A 127 -17.07 -16.84 -18.44
N LEU A 128 -18.13 -17.64 -18.59
CA LEU A 128 -18.69 -18.42 -17.49
C LEU A 128 -17.69 -19.43 -16.93
N LYS A 129 -16.95 -20.13 -17.80
CA LYS A 129 -15.90 -21.06 -17.36
C LYS A 129 -14.80 -20.33 -16.60
N ARG A 130 -14.24 -19.24 -17.14
CA ARG A 130 -13.22 -18.45 -16.43
C ARG A 130 -13.70 -17.89 -15.09
N ASN A 131 -14.95 -17.43 -15.02
CA ASN A 131 -15.52 -16.94 -13.76
C ASN A 131 -15.63 -18.05 -12.72
N ARG A 132 -16.08 -19.24 -13.13
CA ARG A 132 -16.18 -20.41 -12.24
C ARG A 132 -14.80 -20.90 -11.80
N GLU A 133 -13.83 -20.98 -12.71
CA GLU A 133 -12.44 -21.30 -12.41
C GLU A 133 -11.87 -20.34 -11.36
N GLY A 134 -12.04 -19.02 -11.57
CA GLY A 134 -11.61 -18.00 -10.60
C GLY A 134 -12.29 -18.13 -9.23
N ALA A 135 -13.59 -18.41 -9.20
CA ALA A 135 -14.32 -18.62 -7.95
C ALA A 135 -13.85 -19.87 -7.21
N GLN A 136 -13.63 -20.98 -7.92
CA GLN A 136 -13.10 -22.22 -7.34
C GLN A 136 -11.67 -22.02 -6.81
N GLN A 137 -10.81 -21.31 -7.54
CA GLN A 137 -9.47 -20.96 -7.08
C GLN A 137 -9.50 -20.17 -5.77
N GLN A 138 -10.38 -19.16 -5.68
CA GLN A 138 -10.54 -18.37 -4.45
C GLN A 138 -11.03 -19.21 -3.27
N GLN A 139 -12.01 -20.10 -3.50
CA GLN A 139 -12.49 -21.02 -2.47
C GLN A 139 -11.41 -21.99 -1.99
N PHE A 140 -10.63 -22.54 -2.92
CA PHE A 140 -9.53 -23.43 -2.60
C PHE A 140 -8.44 -22.73 -1.77
N LEU A 141 -8.00 -21.54 -2.20
CA LEU A 141 -7.04 -20.73 -1.46
C LEU A 141 -7.55 -20.33 -0.08
N ALA A 142 -8.83 -19.95 0.04
CA ALA A 142 -9.44 -19.65 1.34
C ALA A 142 -9.43 -20.89 2.27
N GLY A 143 -9.69 -22.08 1.72
CA GLY A 143 -9.57 -23.34 2.45
C GLY A 143 -8.15 -23.60 2.95
N LEU A 144 -7.14 -23.35 2.12
CA LEU A 144 -5.73 -23.45 2.54
C LEU A 144 -5.41 -22.44 3.64
N GLN A 145 -5.83 -21.19 3.50
CA GLN A 145 -5.61 -20.17 4.53
C GLN A 145 -6.28 -20.52 5.88
N GLN A 146 -7.39 -21.25 5.87
CA GLN A 146 -8.04 -21.73 7.11
C GLN A 146 -7.34 -22.95 7.73
N LYS A 147 -6.77 -23.83 6.88
CA LYS A 147 -6.04 -25.03 7.33
C LYS A 147 -4.69 -24.67 7.98
N HIS A 148 -4.08 -23.57 7.56
CA HIS A 148 -2.74 -23.16 8.00
C HIS A 148 -2.79 -21.97 8.95
N THR A 149 -1.94 -21.97 9.98
CA THR A 149 -1.79 -20.81 10.87
C THR A 149 -0.79 -19.83 10.25
N VAL A 150 -1.25 -18.64 9.86
CA VAL A 150 -0.41 -17.59 9.26
C VAL A 150 -0.25 -16.43 10.25
N GLU A 151 0.97 -16.22 10.75
CA GLU A 151 1.31 -15.11 11.63
C GLU A 151 1.97 -13.96 10.84
N ILE A 152 1.27 -12.83 10.71
CA ILE A 152 1.78 -11.66 9.95
C ILE A 152 2.46 -10.68 10.90
N LYS A 153 3.78 -10.50 10.75
CA LYS A 153 4.61 -9.58 11.55
C LYS A 153 5.01 -8.30 10.81
N LEU A 154 4.27 -7.93 9.77
CA LEU A 154 4.56 -6.72 9.01
C LEU A 154 4.19 -5.47 9.84
N GLU A 155 5.20 -4.69 10.22
CA GLU A 155 5.03 -3.47 11.04
C GLU A 155 4.22 -2.40 10.29
N LYS A 156 3.16 -1.90 10.91
CA LYS A 156 2.35 -0.79 10.39
C LYS A 156 3.05 0.53 10.69
N PRO A 157 3.09 1.49 9.75
CA PRO A 157 3.66 2.81 10.00
C PRO A 157 2.89 3.52 11.13
N PRO A 158 3.60 4.27 11.99
CA PRO A 158 2.97 5.05 13.05
C PRO A 158 2.07 6.14 12.44
N VAL A 159 0.87 6.31 13.00
CA VAL A 159 -0.02 7.40 12.61
C VAL A 159 0.48 8.66 13.31
N GLU A 160 1.18 9.53 12.58
CA GLU A 160 1.57 10.85 13.10
C GLU A 160 0.31 11.70 13.31
N ARG A 161 -0.19 11.74 14.55
CA ARG A 161 -1.26 12.66 14.92
C ARG A 161 -0.66 14.06 14.98
N VAL A 162 -1.00 14.90 14.01
CA VAL A 162 -0.70 16.33 14.09
C VAL A 162 -1.44 16.88 15.30
N LYS A 163 -0.70 17.36 16.31
CA LYS A 163 -1.29 18.13 17.40
C LYS A 163 -1.76 19.45 16.81
N VAL A 164 -3.07 19.62 16.67
CA VAL A 164 -3.65 20.93 16.36
C VAL A 164 -3.51 21.77 17.62
N ALA A 165 -2.71 22.84 17.54
CA ALA A 165 -2.69 23.83 18.61
C ALA A 165 -4.04 24.55 18.59
N VAL A 166 -4.79 24.48 19.69
CA VAL A 166 -6.03 25.24 19.85
C VAL A 166 -5.62 26.63 20.35
N GLY A 167 -5.89 27.66 19.56
CA GLY A 167 -5.69 29.05 19.94
C GLY A 167 -6.79 29.53 20.90
N PRO A 168 -6.55 30.59 21.70
CA PRO A 168 -7.54 31.15 22.62
C PRO A 168 -8.78 31.73 21.90
N GLU A 169 -8.70 31.95 20.58
CA GLU A 169 -9.77 32.48 19.73
C GLU A 169 -10.51 31.37 18.96
N ASP A 170 -10.11 30.11 19.12
CA ASP A 170 -10.69 29.01 18.35
C ASP A 170 -12.12 28.70 18.84
N PRO A 171 -13.11 28.61 17.94
CA PRO A 171 -14.49 28.32 18.32
C PRO A 171 -14.60 26.98 19.05
N CYS A 172 -14.99 27.00 20.32
CA CYS A 172 -15.29 25.81 21.11
C CYS A 172 -16.78 25.75 21.45
N LEU A 173 -17.39 24.56 21.35
CA LEU A 173 -18.75 24.31 21.81
C LEU A 173 -18.71 24.00 23.30
N GLY A 174 -18.85 25.02 24.13
CA GLY A 174 -19.00 24.91 25.59
C GLY A 174 -18.00 25.77 26.38
N PRO A 175 -18.30 26.09 27.64
CA PRO A 175 -17.36 26.78 28.53
C PRO A 175 -16.11 25.92 28.79
N GLU A 176 -14.96 26.54 29.08
CA GLU A 176 -13.65 25.86 29.30
C GLU A 176 -13.67 24.70 30.32
N GLY A 177 -14.68 24.63 31.19
CA GLY A 177 -14.85 23.60 32.22
C GLY A 177 -16.07 22.69 32.05
N ALA A 178 -16.69 22.62 30.86
CA ALA A 178 -17.84 21.73 30.65
C ALA A 178 -17.46 20.25 30.88
N ALA A 179 -18.23 19.56 31.72
CA ALA A 179 -18.02 18.14 31.96
C ALA A 179 -18.34 17.34 30.68
N VAL A 180 -17.35 16.61 30.18
CA VAL A 180 -17.53 15.65 29.08
C VAL A 180 -18.07 14.35 29.68
N THR A 181 -19.35 14.07 29.50
CA THR A 181 -19.99 12.79 29.87
C THR A 181 -19.92 11.77 28.73
#